data_AF-A0A8J3D5N7-F1
#
_entry.id   AF-A0A8J3D5N7-F1
#
_cell.length_a   1.000
_cell.length_b   1.000
_cell.length_c   1.000
_cell.angle_alpha   90.00
_cell.angle_beta   90.00
_cell.angle_gamma   90.00
#
_symmetry.space_group_name_H-M   'P 1'
#
loop_
_entity.id
_entity.type
_entity.pdbx_description
1 polymer ?
#
loop_
_entity_poly.entity_id
_entity_poly.type
_entity_poly.pdbx_seq_one_letter_code
_entity_poly.pdbx_strand_id
1 'polypeptide(L)'
;MASPLDINSASGWGFPTHDLILQARRKLPRNQVDRIAILGGLTKKEMARILGVTERNLYNQHHGDLSVPLSERLLLLEKLFQHGLAVFDGRREAFFQWLRAPLAELATPEVGFAAPSTPYSSPPIREMGTKDSPPDLTNAAAARRTRLQQRPAAATQPPSYPTPLSLLDTITGYKLVDNVFIRMEAGVFS
;
A
#
# COMPACT_ATOMS: atom_id res chain seq x y z
N MET A 1 9.83 28.54 26.34
CA MET A 1 8.57 28.01 25.78
C MET A 1 8.96 26.92 24.81
N ALA A 2 8.88 25.65 25.21
CA ALA A 2 9.30 24.51 24.42
C ALA A 2 8.08 23.90 23.72
N SER A 3 8.16 23.74 22.40
CA SER A 3 7.13 23.13 21.56
C SER A 3 6.90 21.66 21.95
N PRO A 4 5.65 21.19 22.10
CA PRO A 4 5.36 19.79 22.37
C PRO A 4 5.38 19.00 21.05
N LEU A 5 6.58 18.71 20.55
CA LEU A 5 6.78 17.80 19.42
C LEU A 5 6.86 16.35 19.95
N ASP A 6 6.01 15.50 19.36
CA ASP A 6 6.33 14.11 19.02
C ASP A 6 6.52 13.06 20.12
N ILE A 7 5.53 12.91 21.02
CA ILE A 7 5.43 11.70 21.85
C ILE A 7 4.48 10.65 21.23
N ASN A 8 3.67 11.03 20.23
CA ASN A 8 2.57 10.18 19.70
C ASN A 8 2.91 9.26 18.52
N SER A 9 4.13 9.30 17.97
CA SER A 9 4.49 8.58 16.72
C SER A 9 5.26 7.27 16.92
N ALA A 10 5.40 6.79 18.16
CA ALA A 10 6.24 5.62 18.49
C ALA A 10 5.82 4.30 17.81
N SER A 11 4.63 4.25 17.20
CA SER A 11 4.07 3.05 16.58
C SER A 11 4.51 2.83 15.12
N GLY A 12 5.16 3.82 14.49
CA GLY A 12 5.48 3.80 13.05
C GLY A 12 4.24 3.95 12.15
N TRP A 13 3.13 4.42 12.72
CA TRP A 13 1.87 4.75 12.07
C TRP A 13 1.61 6.24 12.30
N GLY A 14 0.94 6.92 11.37
CA GLY A 14 0.57 8.35 11.53
C GLY A 14 -0.40 8.66 12.68
N PHE A 15 -0.69 7.70 13.59
CA PHE A 15 -1.61 7.83 14.72
C PHE A 15 -1.22 6.93 15.91
N PRO A 16 -1.57 7.30 17.16
CA PRO A 16 -1.22 6.55 18.36
C PRO A 16 -1.99 5.22 18.45
N THR A 17 -1.27 4.08 18.41
CA THR A 17 -1.88 2.74 18.43
C THR A 17 -2.51 2.37 19.78
N HIS A 18 -1.96 2.88 20.89
CA HIS A 18 -2.46 2.56 22.23
C HIS A 18 -3.92 2.98 22.44
N ASP A 19 -4.29 4.16 21.95
CA ASP A 19 -5.66 4.68 22.06
C ASP A 19 -6.65 3.83 21.26
N LEU A 20 -6.24 3.28 20.12
CA LEU A 20 -7.07 2.40 19.30
C LEU A 20 -7.39 1.09 20.01
N ILE A 21 -6.42 0.51 20.72
CA ILE A 21 -6.62 -0.72 21.49
C ILE A 21 -7.62 -0.46 22.63
N LEU A 22 -7.50 0.67 23.33
CA LEU A 22 -8.43 1.05 24.41
C LEU A 22 -9.84 1.31 23.86
N GLN A 23 -9.96 1.93 22.70
CA GLN A 23 -11.24 2.19 22.04
C GLN A 23 -11.87 0.90 21.51
N ALA A 24 -11.10 -0.01 20.92
CA ALA A 24 -11.55 -1.31 20.44
C ALA A 24 -12.12 -2.20 21.55
N ARG A 25 -11.55 -2.11 22.77
CA ARG A 25 -12.05 -2.84 23.95
C ARG A 25 -13.46 -2.45 24.36
N ARG A 26 -13.92 -1.24 24.00
CA ARG A 26 -15.30 -0.79 24.25
C ARG A 26 -16.33 -1.47 23.36
N LYS A 27 -15.87 -2.23 22.35
CA LYS A 27 -16.66 -2.90 21.31
C LYS A 27 -17.47 -1.91 20.48
N LEU A 28 -17.15 -1.81 19.20
CA LEU A 28 -17.80 -0.84 18.34
C LEU A 28 -19.19 -1.32 17.91
N PRO A 29 -20.18 -0.41 17.84
CA PRO A 29 -21.49 -0.74 17.30
C PRO A 29 -21.37 -1.00 15.79
N ARG A 30 -22.17 -1.96 15.30
CA ARG A 30 -22.17 -2.33 13.88
C ARG A 30 -22.45 -1.17 12.93
N ASN A 31 -23.23 -0.17 13.35
CA ASN A 31 -23.50 1.02 12.54
C ASN A 31 -22.22 1.77 12.12
N GLN A 32 -21.12 1.60 12.85
CA GLN A 32 -19.81 2.15 12.48
C GLN A 32 -19.26 1.46 11.22
N VAL A 33 -19.52 0.17 11.01
CA VAL A 33 -19.12 -0.56 9.80
C VAL A 33 -19.79 0.04 8.57
N ASP A 34 -21.10 0.28 8.64
CA ASP A 34 -21.84 0.88 7.52
C ASP A 34 -21.35 2.31 7.25
N ARG A 35 -21.08 3.10 8.29
CA ARG A 35 -20.49 4.45 8.14
C ARG A 35 -19.14 4.41 7.44
N ILE A 36 -18.24 3.52 7.86
CA ILE A 36 -16.90 3.41 7.28
C ILE A 36 -16.96 2.83 5.87
N ALA A 37 -17.88 1.90 5.59
CA ALA A 37 -18.10 1.37 4.24
C ALA A 37 -18.53 2.48 3.28
N ILE A 38 -19.42 3.37 3.72
CA ILE A 38 -19.84 4.54 2.93
C ILE A 38 -18.67 5.52 2.75
N LEU A 39 -17.89 5.77 3.81
CA LEU A 39 -16.73 6.67 3.76
C LEU A 39 -15.66 6.16 2.80
N GLY A 40 -15.45 4.84 2.76
CA GLY A 40 -14.48 4.14 1.92
C GLY A 40 -14.99 3.71 0.54
N GLY A 41 -16.26 3.98 0.20
CA GLY A 41 -16.84 3.52 -1.07
C GLY A 41 -16.73 2.01 -1.26
N LEU A 42 -16.81 1.26 -0.15
CA LEU A 42 -16.63 -0.17 -0.11
C LEU A 42 -17.97 -0.87 -0.28
N THR A 43 -17.97 -1.92 -1.09
CA THR A 43 -19.10 -2.85 -1.14
C THR A 43 -19.16 -3.68 0.14
N LYS A 44 -20.33 -4.25 0.44
CA LYS A 44 -20.52 -5.17 1.58
C LYS A 44 -19.53 -6.33 1.57
N LYS A 45 -19.25 -6.85 0.37
CA LYS A 45 -18.29 -7.93 0.11
C LYS A 45 -16.85 -7.52 0.39
N GLU A 46 -16.43 -6.35 -0.09
CA GLU A 46 -15.08 -5.82 0.16
C GLU A 46 -14.87 -5.55 1.66
N MET A 47 -15.85 -4.93 2.33
CA MET A 47 -15.79 -4.69 3.77
C MET A 47 -15.68 -5.99 4.57
N ALA A 48 -16.49 -7.00 4.23
CA ALA A 48 -16.41 -8.31 4.88
C ALA A 48 -15.02 -8.96 4.69
N ARG A 49 -14.47 -8.89 3.48
CA ARG A 49 -13.14 -9.39 3.16
C ARG A 49 -12.03 -8.69 3.94
N ILE A 50 -12.05 -7.35 4.01
CA ILE A 50 -11.10 -6.52 4.75
C ILE A 50 -11.12 -6.86 6.25
N LEU A 51 -12.30 -7.09 6.82
CA LEU A 51 -12.45 -7.46 8.23
C LEU A 51 -12.09 -8.93 8.49
N GLY A 52 -11.95 -9.75 7.46
CA GLY A 52 -11.66 -11.19 7.55
C GLY A 52 -12.87 -12.02 8.00
N VAL A 53 -14.09 -11.55 7.74
CA VAL A 53 -15.35 -12.23 8.10
C VAL A 53 -16.21 -12.48 6.86
N THR A 54 -17.18 -13.39 6.95
CA THR A 54 -18.11 -13.62 5.84
C THR A 54 -19.17 -12.53 5.80
N GLU A 55 -19.70 -12.23 4.61
CA GLU A 55 -20.81 -11.26 4.44
C GLU A 55 -22.01 -11.64 5.31
N ARG A 56 -22.33 -12.94 5.38
CA ARG A 56 -23.41 -13.47 6.23
C ARG A 56 -23.12 -13.22 7.71
N ASN A 57 -21.90 -13.43 8.18
CA ASN A 57 -21.55 -13.12 9.56
C ASN A 57 -21.70 -11.61 9.81
N LEU A 58 -21.12 -10.76 8.96
CA LEU A 58 -21.13 -9.31 9.17
C LEU A 58 -22.53 -8.68 9.13
N TYR A 59 -23.42 -9.13 8.23
CA TYR A 59 -24.71 -8.48 7.99
C TYR A 59 -25.94 -9.27 8.48
N ASN A 60 -25.89 -10.61 8.55
CA ASN A 60 -27.07 -11.42 8.91
C ASN A 60 -27.11 -11.88 10.36
N GLN A 61 -25.99 -11.91 11.10
CA GLN A 61 -25.95 -12.51 12.45
C GLN A 61 -25.79 -11.51 13.60
N HIS A 62 -25.43 -10.24 13.35
CA HIS A 62 -25.07 -9.30 14.43
C HIS A 62 -25.92 -8.02 14.41
N HIS A 63 -26.89 -7.95 15.33
CA HIS A 63 -27.50 -6.68 15.78
C HIS A 63 -26.81 -6.14 17.06
N GLY A 64 -25.69 -6.74 17.48
CA GLY A 64 -24.92 -6.36 18.68
C GLY A 64 -23.53 -5.82 18.37
N ASP A 65 -22.75 -5.58 19.43
CA ASP A 65 -21.40 -5.03 19.31
C ASP A 65 -20.43 -5.99 18.63
N LEU A 66 -19.46 -5.41 17.91
CA LEU A 66 -18.38 -6.15 17.25
C LEU A 66 -17.43 -6.77 18.28
N SER A 67 -16.76 -7.86 17.91
CA SER A 67 -15.68 -8.39 18.72
C SER A 67 -14.54 -7.36 18.83
N VAL A 68 -13.75 -7.43 19.91
CA VAL A 68 -12.59 -6.55 20.12
C VAL A 68 -11.62 -6.56 18.91
N PRO A 69 -11.19 -7.71 18.36
CA PRO A 69 -10.27 -7.72 17.21
C PRO A 69 -10.89 -7.14 15.94
N LEU A 70 -12.21 -7.29 15.73
CA LEU A 70 -12.90 -6.70 14.59
C LEU A 70 -13.05 -5.17 14.77
N SER A 71 -13.34 -4.74 16.00
CA SER A 71 -13.41 -3.32 16.38
C SER A 71 -12.07 -2.62 16.16
N GLU A 72 -10.96 -3.26 16.51
CA GLU A 72 -9.60 -2.73 16.28
C GLU A 72 -9.30 -2.57 14.79
N ARG A 73 -9.56 -3.60 13.98
CA ARG A 73 -9.39 -3.53 12.52
C ARG A 73 -10.26 -2.44 11.90
N LEU A 74 -11.48 -2.29 12.38
CA LEU A 74 -12.40 -1.27 11.89
C LEU A 74 -11.89 0.15 12.21
N LEU A 75 -11.36 0.37 13.42
CA LEU A 75 -10.77 1.65 13.81
C LEU A 75 -9.51 1.97 13.00
N LEU A 76 -8.66 0.98 12.73
CA LEU A 76 -7.50 1.13 11.85
C LEU A 76 -7.94 1.55 10.44
N LEU A 77 -8.97 0.90 9.89
CA LEU A 77 -9.54 1.24 8.60
C LEU A 77 -10.13 2.66 8.57
N GLU A 78 -10.84 3.05 9.63
CA GLU A 78 -11.38 4.41 9.76
C GLU A 78 -10.27 5.46 9.72
N LYS A 79 -9.19 5.26 10.49
CA LYS A 79 -8.06 6.19 10.54
C LYS A 79 -7.32 6.24 9.21
N LEU A 80 -7.09 5.09 8.59
CA LEU A 80 -6.46 5.03 7.28
C LEU A 80 -7.28 5.78 6.22
N PHE A 81 -8.61 5.65 6.23
CA PHE A 81 -9.45 6.34 5.26
C PHE A 81 -9.57 7.84 5.54
N GLN A 82 -9.59 8.25 6.81
CA GLN A 82 -9.49 9.66 7.18
C GLN A 82 -8.19 10.28 6.67
N HIS A 83 -7.06 9.57 6.86
CA HIS A 83 -5.76 10.00 6.38
C HIS A 83 -5.70 10.05 4.85
N GLY A 84 -6.11 8.97 4.16
CA GLY A 84 -6.17 8.93 2.71
C GLY A 84 -7.05 10.05 2.13
N LEU A 85 -8.25 10.26 2.66
CA LEU A 85 -9.09 11.37 2.22
C LEU A 85 -8.44 12.74 2.43
N ALA A 86 -7.67 12.94 3.50
CA ALA A 86 -6.91 14.17 3.69
C ALA A 86 -5.83 14.36 2.61
N VAL A 87 -5.06 13.31 2.30
CA VAL A 87 -4.03 13.33 1.24
C VAL A 87 -4.62 13.60 -0.15
N PHE A 88 -5.84 13.15 -0.41
CA PHE A 88 -6.53 13.38 -1.69
C PHE A 88 -7.39 14.66 -1.71
N ASP A 89 -7.19 15.60 -0.79
CA ASP A 89 -7.95 16.86 -0.66
C ASP A 89 -9.48 16.65 -0.54
N GLY A 90 -9.89 15.56 0.09
CA GLY A 90 -11.30 15.17 0.24
C GLY A 90 -11.95 14.57 -1.01
N ARG A 91 -11.20 14.35 -2.10
CA ARG A 91 -11.70 13.76 -3.34
C ARG A 91 -11.94 12.25 -3.20
N ARG A 92 -13.13 11.89 -2.71
CA ARG A 92 -13.56 10.51 -2.46
C ARG A 92 -13.44 9.60 -3.70
N GLU A 93 -13.86 10.08 -4.86
CA GLU A 93 -13.82 9.28 -6.11
C GLU A 93 -12.39 8.92 -6.52
N ALA A 94 -11.48 9.91 -6.48
CA ALA A 94 -10.08 9.70 -6.82
C ALA A 94 -9.41 8.72 -5.84
N PHE A 95 -9.72 8.86 -4.55
CA PHE A 95 -9.27 7.93 -3.52
C PHE A 95 -9.77 6.50 -3.75
N PHE A 96 -11.06 6.31 -4.06
CA PHE A 96 -11.62 4.97 -4.31
C PHE A 96 -11.10 4.32 -5.58
N GLN A 97 -10.85 5.12 -6.61
CA GLN A 97 -10.21 4.65 -7.84
C GLN A 97 -8.77 4.24 -7.55
N TRP A 98 -8.04 5.04 -6.77
CA TRP A 98 -6.67 4.75 -6.37
C TRP A 98 -6.58 3.45 -5.54
N LEU A 99 -7.49 3.21 -4.60
CA LEU A 99 -7.53 1.97 -3.81
C LEU A 99 -7.67 0.70 -4.66
N ARG A 100 -8.27 0.82 -5.85
CA ARG A 100 -8.46 -0.29 -6.80
C ARG A 100 -7.42 -0.29 -7.92
N ALA A 101 -6.56 0.71 -7.98
CA ALA A 101 -5.49 0.77 -8.96
C ALA A 101 -4.36 -0.20 -8.56
N PRO A 102 -3.81 -0.99 -9.49
CA PRO A 102 -2.65 -1.81 -9.22
C PRO A 102 -1.42 -0.93 -9.00
N LEU A 103 -0.73 -1.09 -7.86
CA LEU A 103 0.42 -0.26 -7.47
C LEU A 103 1.68 -1.10 -7.31
N ALA A 104 2.70 -0.80 -8.11
CA ALA A 104 4.00 -1.46 -8.05
C ALA A 104 4.74 -1.19 -6.71
N GLU A 105 4.54 -0.01 -6.14
CA GLU A 105 5.09 0.40 -4.82
C GLU A 105 4.65 -0.51 -3.67
N LEU A 106 3.52 -1.19 -3.82
CA LEU A 106 2.98 -2.10 -2.82
C LEU A 106 3.44 -3.54 -3.02
N ALA A 107 4.07 -3.86 -4.16
CA ALA A 107 4.62 -5.18 -4.43
C ALA A 107 5.90 -5.39 -3.61
N THR A 108 5.74 -5.79 -2.35
CA THR A 108 6.83 -6.18 -1.48
C THR A 108 6.78 -7.69 -1.22
N PRO A 109 7.93 -8.35 -0.98
CA PRO A 109 7.96 -9.78 -0.66
C PRO A 109 7.13 -10.12 0.59
N GLU A 110 6.97 -9.17 1.51
CA GLU A 110 6.17 -9.29 2.74
C GLU A 110 4.68 -9.56 2.48
N VAL A 111 4.16 -9.10 1.33
CA VAL A 111 2.77 -9.34 0.91
C VAL A 111 2.65 -10.46 -0.13
N GLY A 112 3.72 -11.22 -0.36
CA GLY A 112 3.76 -12.34 -1.30
C GLY A 112 3.94 -11.93 -2.76
N PHE A 113 4.31 -10.68 -3.04
CA PHE A 113 4.58 -10.20 -4.38
C PHE A 113 6.09 -10.06 -4.61
N ALA A 114 6.55 -10.37 -5.83
CA ALA A 114 7.93 -10.12 -6.19
C ALA A 114 8.19 -8.60 -6.13
N ALA A 115 9.24 -8.18 -5.42
CA ALA A 115 9.68 -6.80 -5.45
C ALA A 115 9.86 -6.35 -6.91
N PRO A 116 9.53 -5.10 -7.27
CA PRO A 116 9.88 -4.55 -8.57
C PRO A 116 11.40 -4.54 -8.67
N SER A 117 11.96 -5.63 -9.17
CA SER A 117 13.37 -5.74 -9.46
C SER A 117 13.61 -4.91 -10.72
N THR A 118 13.85 -3.62 -10.56
CA THR A 118 14.70 -2.93 -11.52
C THR A 118 16.11 -3.44 -11.23
N PRO A 119 16.71 -4.33 -12.03
CA PRO A 119 18.11 -4.64 -11.85
C PRO A 119 18.88 -3.34 -12.12
N TYR A 120 19.25 -2.64 -11.05
CA TYR A 120 20.21 -1.55 -11.12
C TYR A 120 21.57 -2.18 -11.38
N SER A 121 21.85 -2.43 -12.67
CA SER A 121 23.19 -2.77 -13.10
C SER A 121 23.98 -1.47 -13.11
N SER A 122 24.69 -1.18 -12.02
CA SER A 122 25.70 -0.13 -12.03
C SER A 122 26.59 -0.33 -13.25
N PRO A 123 26.77 0.69 -14.12
CA PRO A 123 27.81 0.64 -15.14
C PRO A 123 29.14 0.34 -14.43
N PRO A 124 29.93 -0.63 -14.90
CA PRO A 124 31.22 -0.93 -14.28
C PRO A 124 32.06 0.35 -14.22
N ILE A 125 32.76 0.60 -13.10
CA ILE A 125 33.54 1.82 -12.84
C ILE A 125 34.46 2.24 -14.01
N ARG A 126 34.94 1.27 -14.79
CA ARG A 126 35.76 1.50 -15.99
C ARG A 126 35.04 2.29 -17.10
N GLU A 127 33.71 2.28 -17.14
CA GLU A 127 32.88 3.03 -18.09
C GLU A 127 32.58 4.47 -17.63
N MET A 128 32.78 4.80 -16.35
CA MET A 128 32.50 6.13 -15.78
C MET A 128 33.69 7.10 -15.81
N GLY A 129 34.88 6.68 -16.27
CA GLY A 129 36.12 7.40 -15.94
C GLY A 129 37.20 7.59 -17.01
N THR A 130 37.20 6.92 -18.17
CA THR A 130 38.25 7.14 -19.18
C THR A 130 37.70 7.11 -20.60
N LYS A 131 37.41 8.30 -21.16
CA LYS A 131 37.24 8.49 -22.62
C LYS A 131 38.62 8.42 -23.30
N ASP A 132 39.32 7.29 -23.22
CA ASP A 132 40.65 7.16 -23.84
C ASP A 132 40.61 6.83 -25.33
N SER A 133 39.44 6.55 -25.92
CA SER A 133 39.28 6.39 -27.37
C SER A 133 37.82 6.51 -27.82
N PRO A 134 37.54 6.94 -29.06
CA PRO A 134 36.20 6.89 -29.64
C PRO A 134 35.63 5.46 -29.55
N PRO A 135 34.39 5.28 -29.07
CA PRO A 135 33.80 3.96 -28.94
C PRO A 135 33.67 3.32 -30.34
N ASP A 136 34.21 2.12 -30.50
CA ASP A 136 34.05 1.33 -31.72
C ASP A 136 32.57 0.94 -31.88
N LEU A 137 31.89 1.71 -32.74
CA LEU A 137 30.46 1.60 -32.99
C LEU A 137 30.07 0.23 -33.55
N THR A 138 30.99 -0.45 -34.22
CA THR A 138 30.75 -1.73 -34.88
C THR A 138 30.64 -2.86 -33.86
N ASN A 139 31.59 -2.91 -32.92
CA ASN A 139 31.60 -3.87 -31.82
C ASN A 139 30.47 -3.60 -30.81
N ALA A 140 30.19 -2.32 -30.53
CA ALA A 140 29.05 -1.93 -29.69
C ALA A 140 27.70 -2.33 -30.30
N ALA A 141 27.53 -2.18 -31.62
CA ALA A 141 26.31 -2.60 -32.33
C ALA A 141 26.14 -4.12 -32.35
N ALA A 142 27.23 -4.88 -32.56
CA ALA A 142 27.21 -6.34 -32.52
C ALA A 142 26.84 -6.86 -31.12
N ALA A 143 27.49 -6.36 -30.06
CA ALA A 143 27.17 -6.72 -28.68
C ALA A 143 25.72 -6.40 -28.30
N ARG A 144 25.17 -5.28 -28.80
CA ARG A 144 23.76 -4.91 -28.58
C ARG A 144 22.79 -5.87 -29.29
N ARG A 145 23.10 -6.30 -30.52
CA ARG A 145 22.33 -7.31 -31.26
C ARG A 145 22.34 -8.66 -30.55
N THR A 146 23.50 -9.12 -30.08
CA THR A 146 23.63 -10.38 -29.34
C THR A 146 22.86 -10.34 -28.03
N ARG A 147 22.91 -9.24 -27.26
CA ARG A 147 22.09 -9.07 -26.05
C ARG A 147 20.58 -9.08 -26.33
N LEU A 148 20.15 -8.50 -27.45
CA LEU A 148 18.74 -8.51 -27.85
C LEU A 148 18.28 -9.92 -28.26
N GLN A 149 19.14 -10.71 -28.90
CA GLN A 149 18.86 -12.10 -29.28
C GLN A 149 18.91 -13.08 -28.10
N GLN A 150 19.80 -12.85 -27.14
CA GLN A 150 19.96 -13.66 -25.92
C GLN A 150 19.05 -13.22 -24.78
N ARG A 151 18.24 -12.17 -24.96
CA ARG A 151 17.25 -11.74 -23.97
C ARG A 151 16.24 -12.88 -23.82
N PRO A 152 16.23 -13.60 -22.69
CA PRO A 152 15.26 -14.67 -22.52
C PRO A 152 13.87 -14.09 -22.69
N ALA A 153 12.98 -14.83 -23.34
CA ALA A 153 11.55 -14.53 -23.47
C ALA A 153 10.83 -14.68 -22.12
N ALA A 154 11.44 -14.20 -21.04
CA ALA A 154 10.89 -14.22 -19.71
C ALA A 154 9.83 -13.12 -19.60
N ALA A 155 8.59 -13.57 -19.40
CA ALA A 155 7.42 -12.83 -18.93
C ALA A 155 6.73 -11.88 -19.94
N THR A 156 5.91 -12.46 -20.82
CA THR A 156 4.82 -11.74 -21.51
C THR A 156 3.61 -11.49 -20.59
N GLN A 157 3.68 -11.84 -19.30
CA GLN A 157 2.66 -11.46 -18.33
C GLN A 157 3.09 -10.15 -17.66
N PRO A 158 2.31 -9.06 -17.77
CA PRO A 158 2.58 -7.88 -16.96
C PRO A 158 2.60 -8.31 -15.49
N PRO A 159 3.57 -7.85 -14.68
CA PRO A 159 3.60 -8.15 -13.26
C PRO A 159 2.23 -7.83 -12.64
N SER A 160 1.61 -8.85 -12.04
CA SER A 160 0.35 -8.69 -11.34
C SER A 160 0.62 -7.94 -10.04
N TYR A 161 0.52 -6.62 -10.06
CA TYR A 161 0.72 -5.80 -8.87
C TYR A 161 -0.51 -5.87 -7.93
N PRO A 162 -0.31 -5.84 -6.61
CA PRO A 162 -1.42 -5.77 -5.68
C PRO A 162 -2.15 -4.44 -5.80
N THR A 163 -3.45 -4.47 -5.55
CA THR A 163 -4.23 -3.25 -5.28
C THR A 163 -4.18 -2.95 -3.78
N PRO A 164 -4.16 -1.67 -3.36
CA PRO A 164 -4.22 -1.28 -1.96
C PRO A 164 -5.33 -1.99 -1.21
N LEU A 165 -6.53 -2.05 -1.80
CA LEU A 165 -7.70 -2.69 -1.23
C LEU A 165 -7.48 -4.19 -0.94
N SER A 166 -6.69 -4.88 -1.76
CA SER A 166 -6.39 -6.30 -1.56
C SER A 166 -5.47 -6.55 -0.37
N LEU A 167 -4.74 -5.54 0.12
CA LEU A 167 -3.79 -5.68 1.22
C LEU A 167 -4.40 -5.29 2.58
N LEU A 168 -5.53 -4.59 2.58
CA LEU A 168 -6.23 -4.14 3.79
C LEU A 168 -6.87 -5.29 4.60
N ASP A 169 -6.71 -6.54 4.19
CA ASP A 169 -7.06 -7.72 4.99
C ASP A 169 -5.98 -8.05 6.05
N THR A 170 -4.77 -7.51 5.91
CA THR A 170 -3.63 -7.75 6.80
C THR A 170 -3.11 -6.47 7.43
N ILE A 171 -2.67 -6.54 8.70
CA ILE A 171 -2.08 -5.42 9.44
C ILE A 171 -0.84 -4.87 8.70
N THR A 172 -0.03 -5.76 8.09
CA THR A 172 1.12 -5.36 7.27
C THR A 172 0.70 -4.53 6.06
N GLY A 173 -0.38 -4.92 5.37
CA GLY A 173 -0.90 -4.17 4.24
C GLY A 173 -1.37 -2.76 4.61
N TYR A 174 -2.03 -2.60 5.77
CA TYR A 174 -2.36 -1.26 6.30
C TYR A 174 -1.10 -0.39 6.42
N LYS A 175 0.03 -0.92 6.94
CA LYS A 175 1.29 -0.16 7.06
C LYS A 175 1.81 0.28 5.72
N LEU A 176 1.81 -0.61 4.74
CA LEU A 176 2.31 -0.32 3.40
C LEU A 176 1.49 0.78 2.73
N VAL A 177 0.16 0.72 2.85
CA VAL A 177 -0.74 1.75 2.32
C VAL A 177 -0.54 3.09 3.03
N ASP A 178 -0.44 3.10 4.36
CA ASP A 178 -0.18 4.32 5.15
C ASP A 178 1.17 4.95 4.78
N ASN A 179 2.21 4.14 4.62
CA ASN A 179 3.53 4.60 4.16
C ASN A 179 3.47 5.23 2.76
N VAL A 180 2.61 4.72 1.87
CA VAL A 180 2.41 5.34 0.55
C VAL A 180 1.72 6.70 0.69
N PHE A 181 0.75 6.84 1.59
CA PHE A 181 0.13 8.15 1.88
C PHE A 181 1.13 9.16 2.42
N ILE A 182 1.98 8.76 3.38
CA ILE A 182 3.04 9.62 3.91
C ILE A 182 3.99 10.08 2.79
N ARG A 183 4.37 9.18 1.85
CA ARG A 183 5.20 9.55 0.70
C ARG A 183 4.50 10.51 -0.26
N MET A 184 3.20 10.31 -0.49
CA MET A 184 2.38 11.21 -1.31
C MET A 184 2.30 12.61 -0.70
N GLU A 185 2.10 12.70 0.62
CA GLU A 185 2.08 13.96 1.36
C GLU A 185 3.45 14.67 1.30
N ALA A 186 4.54 13.92 1.43
CA ALA A 186 5.90 14.45 1.31
C ALA A 186 6.31 14.78 -0.15
N GLY A 187 5.50 14.43 -1.15
CA GLY A 187 5.79 14.65 -2.57
C GLY A 187 6.90 13.76 -3.15
N VAL A 188 7.25 12.66 -2.47
CA VAL A 188 8.29 11.72 -2.92
C VAL A 188 7.65 10.60 -3.75
N PHE A 189 7.82 10.67 -5.07
CA PHE A 189 7.41 9.62 -6.01
C PHE A 189 8.66 8.90 -6.54
N SER A 190 8.64 7.56 -6.56
CA SER A 190 9.69 6.71 -7.18
C SER A 190 9.40 6.44 -8.64
#